data_AF-A0A4Z1GVH2-F1
#
_entry.id   AF-A0A4Z1GVH2-F1
#
_cell.length_a   1.000
_cell.length_b   1.000
_cell.length_c   1.000
_cell.angle_alpha   90.00
_cell.angle_beta   90.00
_cell.angle_gamma   90.00
#
_symmetry.space_group_name_H-M   'P 1'
#
loop_
_entity.id
_entity.type
_entity.pdbx_description
1 polymer ?
#
loop_
_entity_poly.entity_id
_entity_poly.type
_entity_poly.pdbx_seq_one_letter_code
_entity_poly.pdbx_strand_id
1 'polypeptide(L)'
;MKISDLGLVCVACTATLIQAEIFSTPVYSVARNSTYAQAKRAATREDRIARSRTNSHKKSEVKKERARVSRRARHNKDEQKISKGPVGGVENDDEYLAALEEGRFLDDVRARYGSGVPEWDWNELVYVIDLEVGSPPQSSRALLSISDNDMFLPSVDCTNTCHSHQLYDPSLSNSKAWIGTLFAMDYARCSAFGNLVSDTISIAGLTILQQFGAVDSVGRFTDPDWGNLEWDGLFGLTPSSTHSPNSITNPFINLRSQKLIQTPVFTLLLPQTPDTPGLLTFGTVDHTRYTGPLKVLPLLNHTISPQTRSTMLPDLITDRWQIPCKSLTISGTSSSYNLRPYIAILETSYPGIGLPSSLVTSLHTYLGMEFRGYDVPPSIPCSRRDSLPVITLRLGDHEFPLTAYEYTLKSIERI
;
A
#
# COMPACT_ATOMS: atom_id res chain seq x y z
N MET A 1 -68.39 16.56 9.56
CA MET A 1 -67.18 16.45 10.42
C MET A 1 -66.19 17.48 9.90
N LYS A 2 -65.89 18.51 10.69
CA LYS A 2 -65.16 19.72 10.24
C LYS A 2 -63.65 19.47 10.28
N ILE A 3 -62.92 20.09 9.34
CA ILE A 3 -61.47 20.04 9.10
C ILE A 3 -60.64 20.77 10.20
N SER A 4 -61.20 20.95 11.40
CA SER A 4 -60.60 21.73 12.49
C SER A 4 -59.96 20.91 13.62
N ASP A 5 -59.92 19.58 13.54
CA ASP A 5 -59.44 18.70 14.62
C ASP A 5 -58.08 18.02 14.34
N LEU A 6 -57.34 18.43 13.30
CA LEU A 6 -55.94 18.04 13.10
C LEU A 6 -55.02 19.11 13.68
N GLY A 7 -54.82 19.03 14.99
CA GLY A 7 -53.86 19.85 15.71
C GLY A 7 -52.46 19.73 15.11
N LEU A 8 -51.86 20.90 14.87
CA LEU A 8 -50.46 21.12 14.54
C LEU A 8 -49.54 20.22 15.38
N VAL A 9 -48.94 19.21 14.77
CA VAL A 9 -47.61 18.76 15.18
C VAL A 9 -46.63 19.57 14.35
N CYS A 10 -45.99 20.53 15.01
CA CYS A 10 -44.83 21.22 14.49
C CYS A 10 -43.76 20.15 14.23
N VAL A 11 -43.62 19.72 12.97
CA VAL A 11 -42.42 19.00 12.51
C VAL A 11 -41.32 20.06 12.32
N ALA A 12 -40.97 20.72 13.42
CA ALA A 12 -39.69 21.39 13.52
C ALA A 12 -38.66 20.26 13.47
N CYS A 13 -38.07 20.08 12.29
CA CYS A 13 -36.74 19.57 12.06
C CYS A 13 -36.03 19.02 13.30
N THR A 14 -36.41 17.82 13.73
CA THR A 14 -35.44 16.86 14.25
C THR A 14 -34.74 16.23 13.04
N ALA A 15 -34.20 17.07 12.17
CA ALA A 15 -32.92 16.75 11.56
C ALA A 15 -31.95 16.87 12.73
N THR A 16 -31.90 15.84 13.56
CA THR A 16 -30.67 15.50 14.23
C THR A 16 -29.69 15.43 13.08
N LEU A 17 -28.89 16.48 12.91
CA LEU A 17 -27.60 16.38 12.25
C LEU A 17 -26.89 15.29 13.01
N ILE A 18 -27.15 14.04 12.61
CA ILE A 18 -26.18 12.98 12.79
C ILE A 18 -25.03 13.51 11.96
N GLN A 19 -24.14 14.28 12.59
CA GLN A 19 -22.78 14.36 12.13
C GLN A 19 -22.40 12.91 11.93
N ALA A 20 -22.37 12.46 10.68
CA ALA A 20 -21.85 11.15 10.36
C ALA A 20 -20.49 11.10 11.07
N GLU A 21 -20.33 10.18 12.01
CA GLU A 21 -19.07 10.06 12.74
C GLU A 21 -17.98 9.90 11.68
N ILE A 22 -17.09 10.89 11.63
CA ILE A 22 -15.99 10.90 10.68
C ILE A 22 -14.89 10.06 11.30
N PHE A 23 -14.81 8.80 10.88
CA PHE A 23 -13.77 7.88 11.32
C PHE A 23 -12.50 8.15 10.53
N SER A 24 -11.66 9.05 11.04
CA SER A 24 -10.39 9.40 10.41
C SER A 24 -9.18 9.23 11.32
N THR A 25 -8.05 8.88 10.72
CA THR A 25 -6.74 8.86 11.39
C THR A 25 -5.72 9.66 10.58
N PRO A 26 -4.78 10.37 11.22
CA PRO A 26 -3.68 11.03 10.53
C PRO A 26 -2.83 10.04 9.71
N VAL A 27 -2.41 10.48 8.54
CA VAL A 27 -1.39 9.81 7.72
C VAL A 27 -0.14 10.68 7.77
N TYR A 28 1.01 10.09 8.08
CA TYR A 28 2.28 10.82 8.14
C TYR A 28 3.16 10.42 6.97
N SER A 29 3.88 11.39 6.41
CA SER A 29 4.93 11.12 5.43
C SER A 29 6.27 10.99 6.15
N VAL A 30 6.97 9.88 5.96
CA VAL A 30 8.28 9.64 6.58
C VAL A 30 9.35 9.36 5.52
N ALA A 31 10.52 9.97 5.71
CA ALA A 31 11.70 9.74 4.89
C ALA A 31 12.66 8.80 5.64
N ARG A 32 13.27 7.83 4.95
CA ARG A 32 14.12 6.79 5.58
C ARG A 32 15.38 7.36 6.29
N ASN A 33 15.77 8.61 6.02
CA ASN A 33 16.92 9.30 6.63
C ASN A 33 16.55 10.45 7.58
N SER A 34 15.30 10.51 8.07
CA SER A 34 14.89 11.55 9.01
C SER A 34 15.74 11.53 10.30
N THR A 35 15.79 12.66 11.02
CA THR A 35 16.45 12.76 12.34
C THR A 35 15.91 11.74 13.34
N TYR A 36 14.64 11.34 13.20
CA TYR A 36 14.03 10.30 14.03
C TYR A 36 14.59 8.91 13.68
N ALA A 37 14.68 8.54 12.40
CA ALA A 37 15.36 7.32 11.95
C ALA A 37 16.83 7.30 12.40
N GLN A 38 17.53 8.44 12.39
CA GLN A 38 18.91 8.55 12.88
C GLN A 38 19.01 8.31 14.40
N ALA A 39 18.10 8.86 15.19
CA ALA A 39 18.05 8.62 16.63
C ALA A 39 17.74 7.14 16.95
N LYS A 40 16.83 6.52 16.19
CA LYS A 40 16.47 5.11 16.30
C LYS A 40 17.64 4.18 15.95
N ARG A 41 18.43 4.52 14.92
CA ARG A 41 19.69 3.85 14.55
C ARG A 41 20.71 3.88 15.70
N ALA A 42 20.85 5.04 16.36
CA ALA A 42 21.77 5.20 17.48
C ALA A 42 21.37 4.30 18.67
N ALA A 43 20.10 4.32 19.07
CA ALA A 43 19.59 3.49 20.17
C ALA A 43 19.74 1.97 19.90
N THR A 44 19.44 1.53 18.66
CA THR A 44 19.53 0.11 18.26
C THR A 44 20.98 -0.40 18.27
N ARG A 45 21.95 0.46 17.92
CA ARG A 45 23.38 0.13 17.96
C ARG A 45 23.85 -0.14 19.38
N GLU A 46 23.40 0.65 20.35
CA GLU A 46 23.76 0.47 21.77
C GLU A 46 23.21 -0.85 22.32
N ASP A 47 21.96 -1.18 22.02
CA ASP A 47 21.31 -2.41 22.49
C ASP A 47 21.91 -3.68 21.85
N ARG A 48 22.33 -3.60 20.58
CA ARG A 48 23.04 -4.71 19.91
C ARG A 48 24.41 -4.99 20.54
N ILE A 49 25.12 -3.95 20.97
CA ILE A 49 26.40 -4.09 21.71
C ILE A 49 26.18 -4.74 23.07
N ALA A 50 25.07 -4.42 23.75
CA ALA A 50 24.72 -5.03 25.03
C ALA A 50 24.40 -6.53 24.90
N ARG A 51 23.65 -6.93 23.86
CA ARG A 51 23.16 -8.30 23.67
C ARG A 51 24.15 -9.27 23.00
N SER A 52 25.16 -8.78 22.27
CA SER A 52 26.21 -9.65 21.73
C SER A 52 27.04 -10.34 22.82
N ARG A 53 26.90 -9.89 24.08
CA ARG A 53 27.59 -10.47 25.24
C ARG A 53 26.88 -11.69 25.83
N THR A 54 25.65 -12.04 25.42
CA THR A 54 24.80 -12.96 26.22
C THR A 54 24.26 -14.23 25.54
N ASN A 55 24.24 -14.40 24.20
CA ASN A 55 23.44 -15.50 23.60
C ASN A 55 24.09 -16.26 22.43
N SER A 56 25.06 -17.16 22.70
CA SER A 56 25.68 -18.01 21.67
C SER A 56 25.04 -19.39 21.46
N HIS A 57 24.09 -19.86 22.28
CA HIS A 57 23.76 -21.31 22.31
C HIS A 57 22.37 -21.76 21.81
N LYS A 58 21.42 -20.88 21.46
CA LYS A 58 20.06 -21.31 21.04
C LYS A 58 19.80 -21.45 19.52
N LYS A 59 20.77 -21.15 18.65
CA LYS A 59 20.56 -20.93 17.19
C LYS A 59 20.51 -22.20 16.31
N SER A 60 20.76 -23.40 16.83
CA SER A 60 21.02 -24.59 15.98
C SER A 60 19.80 -25.47 15.67
N GLU A 61 18.78 -25.52 16.53
CA GLU A 61 17.66 -26.46 16.38
C GLU A 61 16.54 -25.94 15.47
N VAL A 62 16.17 -24.66 15.59
CA VAL A 62 15.10 -24.02 14.78
C VAL A 62 15.47 -23.93 13.29
N LYS A 63 16.78 -23.83 12.97
CA LYS A 63 17.28 -23.75 11.59
C LYS A 63 17.05 -25.05 10.80
N LYS A 64 16.96 -26.20 11.47
CA LYS A 64 16.78 -27.51 10.82
C LYS A 64 15.33 -27.77 10.42
N GLU A 65 14.35 -27.25 11.16
CA GLU A 65 12.93 -27.47 10.86
C GLU A 65 12.39 -26.50 9.78
N ARG A 66 12.91 -25.26 9.75
CA ARG A 66 12.58 -24.26 8.70
C ARG A 66 13.01 -24.69 7.29
N ALA A 67 14.11 -25.45 7.17
CA ALA A 67 14.58 -26.00 5.90
C ALA A 67 13.69 -27.13 5.35
N ARG A 68 12.91 -27.80 6.20
CA ARG A 68 11.96 -28.86 5.80
C ARG A 68 10.65 -28.28 5.26
N VAL A 69 10.18 -27.16 5.82
CA VAL A 69 8.92 -26.51 5.39
C VAL A 69 9.09 -25.79 4.04
N SER A 70 10.23 -25.13 3.80
CA SER A 70 10.53 -24.49 2.51
C SER A 70 10.57 -25.48 1.32
N ARG A 71 10.80 -26.77 1.58
CA ARG A 71 10.72 -27.84 0.56
C ARG A 71 9.30 -28.40 0.37
N ARG A 72 8.42 -28.30 1.38
CA ARG A 72 7.02 -28.77 1.30
C ARG A 72 6.07 -27.77 0.62
N ALA A 73 6.37 -26.47 0.64
CA ALA A 73 5.62 -25.45 -0.12
C ALA A 73 5.71 -25.61 -1.66
N ARG A 74 6.54 -26.54 -2.17
CA ARG A 74 6.64 -26.87 -3.60
C ARG A 74 5.86 -28.12 -4.02
N HIS A 75 5.16 -28.80 -3.11
CA HIS A 75 4.44 -30.03 -3.45
C HIS A 75 3.22 -30.24 -2.54
N ASN A 76 2.13 -29.53 -2.85
CA ASN A 76 0.74 -29.96 -2.67
C ASN A 76 -0.17 -28.81 -3.08
N LYS A 77 -0.68 -28.85 -4.32
CA LYS A 77 -1.96 -28.24 -4.66
C LYS A 77 -2.96 -29.39 -4.58
N ASP A 78 -3.95 -29.27 -3.72
CA ASP A 78 -5.34 -29.52 -4.12
C ASP A 78 -6.35 -29.00 -3.08
N GLU A 79 -7.35 -28.34 -3.65
CA GLU A 79 -8.70 -27.99 -3.19
C GLU A 79 -8.90 -27.16 -1.90
N GLN A 80 -9.21 -25.87 -2.09
CA GLN A 80 -10.10 -25.14 -1.21
C GLN A 80 -11.17 -24.37 -2.01
N LYS A 81 -12.42 -24.53 -1.55
CA LYS A 81 -13.64 -23.88 -2.07
C LYS A 81 -13.61 -22.38 -1.77
N ILE A 82 -13.79 -21.60 -2.83
CA ILE A 82 -13.86 -20.15 -2.85
C ILE A 82 -15.28 -19.69 -2.47
N SER A 83 -15.41 -18.83 -1.46
CA SER A 83 -16.59 -17.99 -1.28
C SER A 83 -16.48 -16.78 -2.22
N LYS A 84 -17.49 -16.61 -3.08
CA LYS A 84 -17.58 -15.49 -4.02
C LYS A 84 -18.39 -14.36 -3.38
N GLY A 85 -17.79 -13.18 -3.26
CA GLY A 85 -18.51 -11.91 -3.17
C GLY A 85 -18.05 -11.02 -4.33
N PRO A 86 -18.95 -10.41 -5.13
CA PRO A 86 -18.53 -9.57 -6.24
C PRO A 86 -18.02 -8.23 -5.70
N VAL A 87 -16.78 -7.87 -6.04
CA VAL A 87 -16.40 -6.46 -6.18
C VAL A 87 -16.73 -6.11 -7.63
N GLY A 88 -17.69 -5.21 -7.81
CA GLY A 88 -18.14 -4.79 -9.15
C GLY A 88 -17.00 -4.14 -9.90
N GLY A 89 -16.53 -4.78 -10.97
CA GLY A 89 -15.69 -4.17 -11.98
C GLY A 89 -16.39 -4.24 -13.33
N VAL A 90 -16.09 -3.30 -14.21
CA VAL A 90 -16.64 -3.26 -15.57
C VAL A 90 -15.83 -4.21 -16.45
N GLU A 91 -16.48 -4.91 -17.38
CA GLU A 91 -15.77 -5.71 -18.39
C GLU A 91 -14.80 -4.81 -19.17
N ASN A 92 -13.60 -5.33 -19.42
CA ASN A 92 -12.57 -4.61 -20.18
C ASN A 92 -13.09 -4.31 -21.60
N ASP A 93 -12.73 -3.15 -22.17
CA ASP A 93 -13.15 -2.80 -23.53
C ASP A 93 -12.47 -3.67 -24.61
N ASP A 94 -13.15 -3.88 -25.74
CA ASP A 94 -12.67 -4.75 -26.84
C ASP A 94 -11.32 -4.32 -27.39
N GLU A 95 -11.03 -3.01 -27.37
CA GLU A 95 -9.75 -2.45 -27.84
C GLU A 95 -8.60 -2.80 -26.88
N TYR A 96 -8.86 -2.79 -25.58
CA TYR A 96 -7.93 -3.19 -24.53
C TYR A 96 -7.67 -4.69 -24.58
N LEU A 97 -8.72 -5.49 -24.77
CA LEU A 97 -8.61 -6.94 -24.99
C LEU A 97 -7.82 -7.26 -26.26
N ALA A 98 -8.08 -6.57 -27.37
CA ALA A 98 -7.35 -6.72 -28.62
C ALA A 98 -5.86 -6.33 -28.47
N ALA A 99 -5.56 -5.23 -27.79
CA ALA A 99 -4.18 -4.80 -27.55
C ALA A 99 -3.41 -5.78 -26.65
N LEU A 100 -4.08 -6.47 -25.73
CA LEU A 100 -3.51 -7.58 -24.95
C LEU A 100 -3.28 -8.83 -25.82
N GLU A 101 -4.17 -9.13 -26.76
CA GLU A 101 -4.05 -10.27 -27.68
C GLU A 101 -2.98 -10.06 -28.76
N GLU A 102 -2.81 -8.82 -29.24
CA GLU A 102 -1.75 -8.39 -30.16
C GLU A 102 -0.40 -8.21 -29.45
N GLY A 103 -0.41 -7.85 -28.16
CA GLY A 103 0.78 -7.75 -27.29
C GLY A 103 1.40 -9.09 -26.88
N ARG A 104 0.94 -10.22 -27.45
CA ARG A 104 1.65 -11.50 -27.35
C ARG A 104 3.05 -11.32 -27.92
N PHE A 105 4.07 -11.45 -27.05
CA PHE A 105 5.50 -11.24 -27.30
C PHE A 105 6.01 -9.80 -27.13
N LEU A 106 6.05 -9.33 -25.89
CA LEU A 106 7.33 -8.85 -25.35
C LEU A 106 7.70 -9.76 -24.19
N ASP A 107 8.63 -10.69 -24.45
CA ASP A 107 9.42 -11.37 -23.44
C ASP A 107 10.23 -10.32 -22.67
N ASP A 108 9.55 -9.61 -21.76
CA ASP A 108 10.18 -8.85 -20.72
C ASP A 108 9.71 -9.40 -19.37
N VAL A 109 10.15 -10.64 -19.11
CA VAL A 109 10.39 -11.17 -17.75
C VAL A 109 11.38 -10.25 -16.97
N ARG A 110 11.83 -9.17 -17.60
CA ARG A 110 12.61 -8.05 -17.11
C ARG A 110 11.85 -6.72 -17.07
N ALA A 111 10.53 -6.73 -16.92
CA ALA A 111 9.82 -5.65 -16.23
C ALA A 111 10.23 -5.58 -14.74
N ARG A 112 11.54 -5.54 -14.46
CA ARG A 112 12.07 -4.81 -13.32
C ARG A 112 11.80 -3.36 -13.67
N TYR A 113 10.97 -2.73 -12.85
CA TYR A 113 10.79 -1.29 -12.66
C TYR A 113 11.69 -0.40 -13.53
N GLY A 114 11.06 0.48 -14.30
CA GLY A 114 11.63 1.21 -15.43
C GLY A 114 13.01 1.85 -15.22
N SER A 115 13.75 1.94 -16.34
CA SER A 115 15.03 2.65 -16.51
C SER A 115 15.95 2.75 -15.28
N GLY A 116 16.78 1.73 -15.08
CA GLY A 116 18.19 1.92 -14.71
C GLY A 116 18.54 2.40 -13.31
N VAL A 117 17.57 2.70 -12.43
CA VAL A 117 17.84 2.88 -11.00
C VAL A 117 17.45 1.59 -10.29
N PRO A 118 18.38 0.89 -9.62
CA PRO A 118 18.01 -0.25 -8.81
C PRO A 118 16.95 0.15 -7.79
N GLU A 119 15.95 -0.70 -7.56
CA GLU A 119 14.89 -0.58 -6.56
C GLU A 119 15.39 -0.21 -5.13
N TRP A 120 16.70 -0.30 -4.89
CA TRP A 120 17.36 -0.09 -3.60
C TRP A 120 17.70 1.35 -3.23
N ASP A 121 17.59 2.33 -4.14
CA ASP A 121 18.10 3.68 -3.88
C ASP A 121 17.05 4.80 -3.99
N TRP A 122 15.82 4.52 -3.55
CA TRP A 122 14.68 5.46 -3.60
C TRP A 122 14.24 5.90 -2.20
N ASN A 123 15.19 6.13 -1.31
CA ASN A 123 15.04 6.25 0.13
C ASN A 123 14.20 7.47 0.63
N GLU A 124 13.06 7.87 0.06
CA GLU A 124 12.64 9.29 0.21
C GLU A 124 11.22 9.63 0.68
N LEU A 125 10.18 8.82 0.51
CA LEU A 125 8.88 9.13 1.12
C LEU A 125 7.97 7.91 1.18
N VAL A 126 7.54 7.51 2.38
CA VAL A 126 6.47 6.52 2.57
C VAL A 126 5.41 7.06 3.50
N TYR A 127 4.20 6.51 3.40
CA TYR A 127 3.07 6.92 4.23
C TYR A 127 2.83 5.93 5.35
N VAL A 128 2.76 6.43 6.58
CA VAL A 128 2.56 5.61 7.78
C VAL A 128 1.35 6.09 8.57
N ILE A 129 0.77 5.16 9.30
CA ILE A 129 -0.37 5.39 10.19
C ILE A 129 -0.09 4.80 11.56
N ASP A 130 -0.63 5.43 12.59
CA ASP A 130 -0.61 4.91 13.95
C ASP A 130 -1.90 4.13 14.22
N LEU A 131 -1.78 3.00 14.89
CA LEU A 131 -2.87 2.11 15.28
C LEU A 131 -2.56 1.44 16.63
N GLU A 132 -3.58 0.88 17.26
CA GLU A 132 -3.40 0.10 18.49
C GLU A 132 -3.93 -1.32 18.29
N VAL A 133 -3.26 -2.31 18.89
CA VAL A 133 -3.61 -3.73 18.77
C VAL A 133 -3.77 -4.38 20.14
N GLY A 134 -4.80 -5.20 20.27
CA GLY A 134 -5.07 -6.00 21.46
C GLY A 134 -5.83 -5.28 22.56
N SER A 135 -6.09 -6.01 23.64
CA SER A 135 -6.77 -5.53 24.85
C SER A 135 -6.07 -6.06 26.11
N PRO A 136 -5.34 -5.22 26.88
CA PRO A 136 -5.15 -3.78 26.70
C PRO A 136 -4.44 -3.40 25.39
N PRO A 137 -4.68 -2.18 24.85
CA PRO A 137 -4.11 -1.73 23.58
C PRO A 137 -2.58 -1.59 23.61
N GLN A 138 -1.93 -2.03 22.54
CA GLN A 138 -0.50 -1.90 22.28
C GLN A 138 -0.32 -1.03 21.03
N SER A 139 0.36 0.11 21.15
CA SER A 139 0.58 1.01 20.03
C SER A 139 1.48 0.37 18.97
N SER A 140 1.27 0.70 17.70
CA SER A 140 2.08 0.28 16.57
C SER A 140 1.99 1.31 15.45
N ARG A 141 3.06 1.44 14.66
CA ARG A 141 3.06 2.27 13.45
C ARG A 141 3.19 1.39 12.23
N ALA A 142 2.29 1.52 11.27
CA ALA A 142 2.27 0.67 10.08
C ALA A 142 2.47 1.48 8.80
N LEU A 143 3.19 0.90 7.84
CA LEU A 143 3.22 1.34 6.45
C LEU A 143 1.82 1.19 5.85
N LEU A 144 1.25 2.29 5.36
CA LEU A 144 -0.04 2.29 4.67
C LEU A 144 0.17 1.90 3.20
N SER A 145 -0.32 0.72 2.83
CA SER A 145 -0.28 0.25 1.45
C SER A 145 -1.68 0.09 0.88
N ILE A 146 -2.01 0.85 -0.18
CA ILE A 146 -3.22 0.57 -0.97
C ILE A 146 -2.99 -0.48 -2.05
N SER A 147 -1.74 -0.87 -2.29
CA SER A 147 -1.33 -1.82 -3.35
C SER A 147 -1.12 -3.24 -2.86
N ASP A 148 -1.06 -3.44 -1.54
CA ASP A 148 -0.99 -4.75 -0.89
C ASP A 148 -2.21 -5.00 0.00
N ASN A 149 -2.55 -6.26 0.21
CA ASN A 149 -3.70 -6.65 1.04
C ASN A 149 -3.27 -7.16 2.42
N ASP A 150 -2.05 -7.65 2.56
CA ASP A 150 -1.58 -8.24 3.80
C ASP A 150 -1.57 -7.23 4.95
N MET A 151 -1.70 -7.76 6.17
CA MET A 151 -1.40 -7.03 7.38
C MET A 151 -0.46 -7.87 8.22
N PHE A 152 0.61 -7.26 8.72
CA PHE A 152 1.51 -7.92 9.64
C PHE A 152 2.11 -6.92 10.61
N LEU A 153 2.47 -7.41 11.80
CA LEU A 153 3.22 -6.69 12.82
C LEU A 153 4.34 -7.58 13.35
N PRO A 154 5.51 -7.02 13.70
CA PRO A 154 6.59 -7.77 14.31
C PRO A 154 6.16 -8.19 15.72
N SER A 155 6.40 -9.47 16.05
CA SER A 155 6.08 -10.06 17.35
C SER A 155 7.26 -9.91 18.33
N VAL A 156 6.99 -9.95 19.63
CA VAL A 156 8.02 -10.14 20.67
C VAL A 156 8.84 -11.41 20.50
N ASP A 157 8.29 -12.41 19.80
CA ASP A 157 8.99 -13.64 19.43
C ASP A 157 10.04 -13.42 18.33
N CYS A 158 10.11 -12.21 17.76
CA CYS A 158 11.05 -11.90 16.71
C CYS A 158 12.50 -11.88 17.21
N THR A 159 13.26 -12.90 16.80
CA THR A 159 14.63 -13.12 17.29
C THR A 159 15.73 -12.47 16.43
N ASN A 160 15.36 -11.86 15.30
CA ASN A 160 16.29 -11.21 14.38
C ASN A 160 15.73 -9.88 13.86
N THR A 161 16.59 -8.87 13.65
CA THR A 161 16.29 -7.60 12.95
C THR A 161 15.07 -6.75 13.40
N CYS A 162 14.21 -7.23 14.31
CA CYS A 162 13.01 -6.52 14.78
C CYS A 162 13.28 -5.59 15.97
N HIS A 163 14.51 -5.58 16.52
CA HIS A 163 14.82 -4.99 17.82
C HIS A 163 14.54 -3.49 17.98
N SER A 164 14.43 -2.77 16.87
CA SER A 164 14.13 -1.34 16.87
C SER A 164 12.65 -1.04 16.68
N HIS A 165 11.84 -2.01 16.27
CA HIS A 165 10.43 -1.82 16.05
C HIS A 165 9.67 -1.93 17.37
N GLN A 166 8.51 -1.29 17.43
CA GLN A 166 7.52 -1.60 18.44
C GLN A 166 6.99 -3.02 18.15
N LEU A 167 7.09 -3.90 19.14
CA LEU A 167 6.72 -5.30 18.99
C LEU A 167 5.33 -5.53 19.58
N TYR A 168 4.51 -6.26 18.83
CA TYR A 168 3.24 -6.79 19.32
C TYR A 168 3.50 -8.00 20.22
N ASP A 169 3.03 -7.92 21.47
CA ASP A 169 3.05 -9.02 22.43
C ASP A 169 1.66 -9.68 22.49
N PRO A 170 1.46 -10.81 21.80
CA PRO A 170 0.20 -11.53 21.90
C PRO A 170 -0.08 -11.99 23.35
N SER A 171 0.91 -12.23 24.21
CA SER A 171 0.66 -12.69 25.58
C SER A 171 -0.03 -11.65 26.46
N LEU A 172 0.08 -10.37 26.11
CA LEU A 172 -0.52 -9.26 26.86
C LEU A 172 -1.96 -8.96 26.44
N SER A 173 -2.44 -9.51 25.33
CA SER A 173 -3.79 -9.25 24.82
C SER A 173 -4.78 -10.34 25.23
N ASN A 174 -5.87 -9.94 25.86
CA ASN A 174 -7.00 -10.79 26.24
C ASN A 174 -7.96 -11.07 25.07
N SER A 175 -7.92 -10.26 24.02
CA SER A 175 -8.77 -10.38 22.82
C SER A 175 -8.14 -11.19 21.69
N LYS A 176 -6.87 -11.58 21.86
CA LYS A 176 -6.16 -12.43 20.92
C LYS A 176 -6.79 -13.82 20.80
N ALA A 177 -6.77 -14.33 19.59
CA ALA A 177 -6.99 -15.73 19.26
C ALA A 177 -5.93 -16.21 18.25
N TRP A 178 -5.24 -17.30 18.56
CA TRP A 178 -4.37 -17.96 17.59
C TRP A 178 -5.19 -18.71 16.54
N ILE A 179 -4.90 -18.49 15.27
CA ILE A 179 -5.59 -19.18 14.16
C ILE A 179 -4.93 -20.54 13.85
N GLY A 180 -3.71 -20.79 14.35
CA GLY A 180 -3.01 -22.07 14.18
C GLY A 180 -2.41 -22.29 12.79
N THR A 181 -2.33 -21.23 11.97
CA THR A 181 -1.74 -21.24 10.63
C THR A 181 -0.48 -20.38 10.62
N LEU A 182 0.57 -20.80 9.90
CA LEU A 182 1.78 -20.00 9.73
C LEU A 182 1.53 -18.87 8.75
N PHE A 183 1.99 -17.67 9.10
CA PHE A 183 2.04 -16.52 8.21
C PHE A 183 3.34 -16.54 7.40
N ALA A 184 3.25 -16.30 6.10
CA ALA A 184 4.40 -16.07 5.24
C ALA A 184 4.05 -15.00 4.20
N MET A 185 4.96 -14.06 3.99
CA MET A 185 4.81 -13.00 3.00
C MET A 185 6.16 -12.72 2.36
N ASP A 186 6.18 -12.53 1.05
CA ASP A 186 7.33 -12.00 0.31
C ASP A 186 7.00 -10.58 -0.15
N TYR A 187 7.68 -9.58 0.39
CA TYR A 187 7.50 -8.16 0.07
C TYR A 187 8.85 -7.51 -0.23
N ALA A 188 9.00 -6.88 -1.41
CA ALA A 188 10.19 -6.11 -1.78
C ALA A 188 11.54 -6.81 -1.44
N ARG A 189 11.69 -8.07 -1.90
CA ARG A 189 12.83 -8.99 -1.62
C ARG A 189 13.13 -9.24 -0.14
N CYS A 190 12.16 -8.97 0.72
CA CYS A 190 12.10 -9.37 2.12
C CYS A 190 11.08 -10.50 2.26
N SER A 191 11.39 -11.51 3.04
CA SER A 191 10.41 -12.55 3.39
C SER A 191 10.06 -12.41 4.86
N ALA A 192 8.81 -12.18 5.22
CA ALA A 192 8.36 -12.18 6.62
C ALA A 192 7.68 -13.51 6.95
N PHE A 193 7.99 -14.06 8.13
CA PHE A 193 7.41 -15.30 8.62
C PHE A 193 6.91 -15.12 10.05
N GLY A 194 5.82 -15.79 10.37
CA GLY A 194 5.27 -15.73 11.71
C GLY A 194 4.07 -16.63 11.91
N ASN A 195 3.24 -16.27 12.88
CA ASN A 195 2.00 -16.97 13.19
C ASN A 195 0.81 -16.07 12.83
N LEU A 196 -0.23 -16.65 12.24
CA LEU A 196 -1.48 -15.95 12.02
C LEU A 196 -2.23 -15.83 13.35
N VAL A 197 -2.52 -14.59 13.72
CA VAL A 197 -3.28 -14.25 14.92
C VAL A 197 -4.51 -13.44 14.52
N SER A 198 -5.58 -13.58 15.27
CA SER A 198 -6.71 -12.65 15.25
C SER A 198 -6.68 -11.84 16.53
N ASP A 199 -6.78 -10.52 16.45
CA ASP A 199 -6.90 -9.65 17.62
C ASP A 199 -7.70 -8.39 17.27
N THR A 200 -8.07 -7.60 18.26
CA THR A 200 -8.72 -6.30 18.06
C THR A 200 -7.71 -5.27 17.60
N ILE A 201 -8.09 -4.45 16.62
CA ILE A 201 -7.30 -3.30 16.16
C ILE A 201 -8.15 -2.05 16.30
N SER A 202 -7.63 -1.07 17.00
CA SER A 202 -8.22 0.26 17.13
C SER A 202 -7.54 1.23 16.18
N ILE A 203 -8.32 1.80 15.25
CA ILE A 203 -7.85 2.77 14.26
C ILE A 203 -8.98 3.74 13.90
N ALA A 204 -8.68 5.03 13.80
CA ALA A 204 -9.65 6.04 13.38
C ALA A 204 -10.95 6.08 14.23
N GLY A 205 -10.85 5.74 15.52
CA GLY A 205 -12.01 5.63 16.43
C GLY A 205 -12.84 4.35 16.26
N LEU A 206 -12.44 3.44 15.36
CA LEU A 206 -13.09 2.15 15.11
C LEU A 206 -12.27 1.03 15.75
N THR A 207 -12.95 0.02 16.30
CA THR A 207 -12.32 -1.21 16.78
C THR A 207 -12.78 -2.39 15.93
N ILE A 208 -11.85 -3.00 15.20
CA ILE A 208 -12.10 -4.14 14.30
C ILE A 208 -11.49 -5.41 14.85
N LEU A 209 -12.14 -6.56 14.67
CA LEU A 209 -11.49 -7.86 14.83
C LEU A 209 -10.72 -8.19 13.54
N GLN A 210 -9.40 -8.31 13.60
CA GLN A 210 -8.55 -8.44 12.41
C GLN A 210 -7.61 -9.63 12.53
N GLN A 211 -7.46 -10.39 11.44
CA GLN A 211 -6.40 -11.38 11.31
C GLN A 211 -5.15 -10.74 10.71
N PHE A 212 -3.97 -11.02 11.25
CA PHE A 212 -2.71 -10.49 10.73
C PHE A 212 -1.54 -11.41 11.09
N GLY A 213 -0.43 -11.27 10.37
CA GLY A 213 0.79 -11.98 10.68
C GLY A 213 1.49 -11.39 11.90
N ALA A 214 1.62 -12.16 12.99
CA ALA A 214 2.54 -11.86 14.09
C ALA A 214 3.93 -12.41 13.71
N VAL A 215 4.78 -11.54 13.15
CA VAL A 215 6.06 -11.90 12.52
C VAL A 215 7.12 -12.21 13.57
N ASP A 216 7.58 -13.46 13.61
CA ASP A 216 8.63 -13.94 14.53
C ASP A 216 10.01 -14.07 13.85
N SER A 217 10.05 -13.88 12.54
CA SER A 217 11.28 -14.00 11.77
C SER A 217 11.15 -13.26 10.45
N VAL A 218 12.18 -12.49 10.12
CA VAL A 218 12.35 -11.96 8.76
C VAL A 218 13.50 -12.68 8.07
N GLY A 219 13.29 -13.08 6.81
CA GLY A 219 14.18 -13.87 5.97
C GLY A 219 15.35 -13.04 5.42
N ARG A 220 15.96 -13.49 4.30
CA ARG A 220 17.11 -12.82 3.69
C ARG A 220 16.76 -11.38 3.32
N PHE A 221 17.21 -10.45 4.14
CA PHE A 221 17.39 -9.07 3.73
C PHE A 221 18.57 -8.99 2.75
N THR A 222 18.34 -8.39 1.58
CA THR A 222 19.43 -7.71 0.85
C THR A 222 19.62 -6.27 1.34
N ASP A 223 18.73 -5.76 2.21
CA ASP A 223 18.77 -4.42 2.79
C ASP A 223 19.08 -4.50 4.32
N PRO A 224 20.29 -4.12 4.79
CA PRO A 224 20.66 -4.18 6.20
C PRO A 224 19.87 -3.23 7.13
N ASP A 225 18.97 -2.38 6.61
CA ASP A 225 18.34 -1.27 7.34
C ASP A 225 16.88 -1.44 7.74
N TRP A 226 16.27 -2.63 7.66
CA TRP A 226 14.88 -2.82 8.14
C TRP A 226 14.70 -2.44 9.60
N GLY A 227 15.67 -2.83 10.43
CA GLY A 227 15.76 -2.40 11.82
C GLY A 227 16.02 -0.90 11.99
N ASN A 228 15.95 -0.07 10.94
CA ASN A 228 16.13 1.37 10.99
C ASN A 228 14.95 2.12 10.35
N LEU A 229 13.84 1.42 10.08
CA LEU A 229 12.64 2.02 9.50
C LEU A 229 11.77 2.71 10.56
N GLU A 230 11.04 3.73 10.13
CA GLU A 230 10.12 4.51 10.97
C GLU A 230 8.74 3.88 11.14
N TRP A 231 8.56 2.66 10.64
CA TRP A 231 7.34 1.87 10.77
C TRP A 231 7.67 0.46 11.24
N ASP A 232 6.72 -0.18 11.89
CA ASP A 232 6.83 -1.49 12.54
C ASP A 232 6.33 -2.61 11.64
N GLY A 233 5.17 -2.42 11.02
CA GLY A 233 4.55 -3.39 10.13
C GLY A 233 3.85 -2.79 8.92
N LEU A 234 2.94 -3.53 8.30
CA LEU A 234 2.23 -3.14 7.08
C LEU A 234 0.73 -3.23 7.30
N PHE A 235 -0.01 -2.24 6.77
CA PHE A 235 -1.46 -2.16 6.78
C PHE A 235 -1.97 -2.04 5.34
N GLY A 236 -2.38 -3.18 4.77
CA GLY A 236 -2.83 -3.31 3.39
C GLY A 236 -4.31 -2.95 3.20
N LEU A 237 -4.64 -2.32 2.07
CA LEU A 237 -5.98 -1.89 1.68
C LEU A 237 -6.39 -2.32 0.25
N THR A 238 -5.61 -3.20 -0.39
CA THR A 238 -5.96 -3.76 -1.70
C THR A 238 -7.24 -4.60 -1.64
N PRO A 239 -8.12 -4.59 -2.67
CA PRO A 239 -9.41 -5.29 -2.64
C PRO A 239 -9.39 -6.82 -2.51
N SER A 240 -8.27 -7.50 -2.75
CA SER A 240 -8.23 -8.97 -2.76
C SER A 240 -7.17 -9.56 -1.85
N SER A 241 -7.55 -10.68 -1.24
CA SER A 241 -6.70 -11.47 -0.37
C SER A 241 -5.85 -12.52 -1.08
N THR A 242 -6.01 -12.70 -2.41
CA THR A 242 -5.40 -13.81 -3.16
C THR A 242 -3.87 -13.76 -3.23
N HIS A 243 -3.25 -12.60 -3.02
CA HIS A 243 -1.79 -12.45 -2.99
C HIS A 243 -1.16 -12.94 -1.69
N SER A 244 -1.94 -13.03 -0.62
CA SER A 244 -1.48 -13.63 0.63
C SER A 244 -1.54 -15.14 0.51
N PRO A 245 -0.45 -15.89 0.75
CA PRO A 245 -0.50 -17.35 0.88
C PRO A 245 -1.55 -17.82 1.91
N ASN A 246 -1.92 -16.91 2.83
CA ASN A 246 -2.87 -17.13 3.89
C ASN A 246 -4.28 -16.59 3.61
N SER A 247 -4.50 -15.90 2.47
CA SER A 247 -5.79 -15.32 2.09
C SER A 247 -6.45 -14.46 3.19
N ILE A 248 -5.64 -13.65 3.88
CA ILE A 248 -6.10 -12.79 4.97
C ILE A 248 -7.02 -11.69 4.42
N THR A 249 -8.20 -11.52 5.02
CA THR A 249 -9.06 -10.38 4.67
C THR A 249 -8.47 -9.08 5.22
N ASN A 250 -8.32 -8.04 4.39
CA ASN A 250 -7.75 -6.78 4.86
C ASN A 250 -8.67 -6.01 5.84
N PRO A 251 -8.10 -5.06 6.60
CA PRO A 251 -8.83 -4.22 7.56
C PRO A 251 -10.06 -3.50 7.00
N PHE A 252 -10.02 -2.98 5.78
CA PHE A 252 -11.16 -2.25 5.20
C PHE A 252 -12.33 -3.17 4.84
N ILE A 253 -12.06 -4.35 4.30
CA ILE A 253 -13.09 -5.35 4.07
C ILE A 253 -13.66 -5.85 5.40
N ASN A 254 -12.83 -6.00 6.44
CA ASN A 254 -13.29 -6.39 7.77
C ASN A 254 -14.15 -5.32 8.47
N LEU A 255 -13.82 -4.04 8.30
CA LEU A 255 -14.68 -2.93 8.74
C LEU A 255 -16.09 -3.05 8.15
N ARG A 256 -16.17 -3.35 6.85
CA ARG A 256 -17.44 -3.55 6.17
C ARG A 256 -18.15 -4.83 6.65
N SER A 257 -17.44 -5.96 6.70
CA SER A 257 -18.04 -7.27 7.03
C SER A 257 -18.59 -7.31 8.47
N GLN A 258 -17.93 -6.59 9.38
CA GLN A 258 -18.35 -6.42 10.78
C GLN A 258 -19.37 -5.29 10.97
N LYS A 259 -19.81 -4.63 9.88
CA LYS A 259 -20.80 -3.54 9.88
C LYS A 259 -20.39 -2.34 10.75
N LEU A 260 -19.09 -2.07 10.81
CA LEU A 260 -18.51 -0.95 11.57
C LEU A 260 -18.53 0.36 10.80
N ILE A 261 -18.67 0.29 9.47
CA ILE A 261 -18.85 1.44 8.58
C ILE A 261 -20.15 1.29 7.79
N GLN A 262 -20.86 2.40 7.59
CA GLN A 262 -22.14 2.41 6.87
C GLN A 262 -21.94 2.32 5.36
N THR A 263 -21.01 3.11 4.83
CA THR A 263 -20.69 3.15 3.40
C THR A 263 -19.35 2.44 3.18
N PRO A 264 -19.23 1.48 2.24
CA PRO A 264 -17.99 0.75 1.99
C PRO A 264 -17.04 1.60 1.13
N VAL A 265 -16.58 2.73 1.68
CA VAL A 265 -15.61 3.64 1.07
C VAL A 265 -14.53 3.99 2.07
N PHE A 266 -13.32 4.21 1.58
CA PHE A 266 -12.29 4.95 2.30
C PHE A 266 -11.77 6.06 1.39
N THR A 267 -11.28 7.14 1.99
CA THR A 267 -10.62 8.24 1.26
C THR A 267 -9.25 8.49 1.84
N LEU A 268 -8.30 8.78 0.96
CA LEU A 268 -6.93 9.11 1.32
C LEU A 268 -6.60 10.54 0.87
N LEU A 269 -6.33 11.41 1.83
CA LEU A 269 -5.67 12.68 1.61
C LEU A 269 -4.20 12.50 1.97
N LEU A 270 -3.30 12.57 0.99
CA LEU A 270 -1.87 12.43 1.26
C LEU A 270 -1.30 13.73 1.87
N PRO A 271 -0.33 13.63 2.81
CA PRO A 271 0.44 14.76 3.28
C PRO A 271 1.00 15.59 2.12
N GLN A 272 0.73 16.90 2.12
CA GLN A 272 1.29 17.81 1.11
C GLN A 272 2.67 18.36 1.53
N THR A 273 2.93 18.40 2.83
CA THR A 273 4.21 18.79 3.42
C THR A 273 4.56 17.83 4.56
N PRO A 274 5.85 17.67 4.90
CA PRO A 274 6.26 16.83 6.02
C PRO A 274 5.61 17.20 7.36
N ASP A 275 5.28 18.48 7.54
CA ASP A 275 4.73 19.01 8.80
C ASP A 275 3.20 18.93 8.88
N THR A 276 2.52 18.65 7.78
CA THR A 276 1.04 18.58 7.74
C THR A 276 0.60 17.15 7.48
N PRO A 277 -0.01 16.47 8.46
CA PRO A 277 -0.49 15.11 8.25
C PRO A 277 -1.60 15.10 7.19
N GLY A 278 -1.59 14.04 6.40
CA GLY A 278 -2.71 13.63 5.59
C GLY A 278 -3.80 12.97 6.45
N LEU A 279 -4.78 12.38 5.77
CA LEU A 279 -5.94 11.78 6.42
C LEU A 279 -6.37 10.51 5.72
N LEU A 280 -6.50 9.42 6.46
CA LEU A 280 -7.21 8.22 6.04
C LEU A 280 -8.58 8.24 6.72
N THR A 281 -9.65 8.22 5.94
CA THR A 281 -11.03 8.26 6.44
C THR A 281 -11.79 7.03 5.97
N PHE A 282 -12.58 6.42 6.85
CA PHE A 282 -13.43 5.27 6.55
C PHE A 282 -14.91 5.63 6.64
N GLY A 283 -15.74 5.01 5.80
CA GLY A 283 -17.19 5.07 5.93
C GLY A 283 -17.88 6.29 5.32
N THR A 284 -17.12 7.31 4.94
CA THR A 284 -17.64 8.59 4.41
C THR A 284 -16.63 9.26 3.47
N VAL A 285 -17.11 10.25 2.72
CA VAL A 285 -16.29 11.15 1.89
C VAL A 285 -16.38 12.55 2.48
N ASP A 286 -15.27 13.09 2.98
CA ASP A 286 -15.21 14.47 3.47
C ASP A 286 -15.13 15.44 2.28
N HIS A 287 -16.30 15.95 1.86
CA HIS A 287 -16.44 16.89 0.75
C HIS A 287 -15.76 18.25 0.98
N THR A 288 -15.30 18.55 2.20
CA THR A 288 -14.55 19.78 2.49
C THR A 288 -13.07 19.67 2.10
N ARG A 289 -12.58 18.46 1.78
CA ARG A 289 -11.16 18.17 1.49
C ARG A 289 -10.78 18.24 0.03
N TYR A 290 -11.73 18.48 -0.87
CA TYR A 290 -11.47 18.60 -2.29
C TYR A 290 -12.39 19.64 -2.93
N THR A 291 -12.03 20.08 -4.12
CA THR A 291 -12.81 21.03 -4.91
C THR A 291 -13.22 20.42 -6.24
N GLY A 292 -14.36 20.86 -6.78
CA GLY A 292 -14.90 20.32 -8.03
C GLY A 292 -15.54 18.94 -7.87
N PRO A 293 -15.97 18.31 -8.97
CA PRO A 293 -16.59 16.98 -8.93
C PRO A 293 -15.55 15.85 -8.80
N LEU A 294 -15.92 14.76 -8.11
CA LEU A 294 -15.13 13.52 -8.15
C LEU A 294 -15.27 12.87 -9.53
N LYS A 295 -14.14 12.46 -10.08
CA LYS A 295 -14.07 11.69 -11.34
C LYS A 295 -14.09 10.21 -11.00
N VAL A 296 -15.10 9.49 -11.49
CA VAL A 296 -15.25 8.06 -11.23
C VAL A 296 -14.49 7.29 -12.28
N LEU A 297 -13.50 6.53 -11.85
CA LEU A 297 -12.72 5.64 -12.70
C LEU A 297 -13.18 4.20 -12.48
N PRO A 298 -13.75 3.52 -13.48
CA PRO A 298 -14.11 2.12 -13.33
C PRO A 298 -12.85 1.28 -13.16
N LEU A 299 -12.86 0.40 -12.17
CA LEU A 299 -11.79 -0.58 -12.00
C LEU A 299 -11.87 -1.61 -13.13
N LEU A 300 -10.69 -2.00 -13.64
CA LEU A 300 -10.58 -3.10 -14.59
C LEU A 300 -10.96 -4.41 -13.90
N ASN A 301 -11.88 -5.17 -14.51
CA ASN A 301 -12.24 -6.49 -14.03
C ASN A 301 -11.51 -7.54 -14.87
N HIS A 302 -10.49 -8.16 -14.29
CA HIS A 302 -9.88 -9.34 -14.90
C HIS A 302 -10.66 -10.59 -14.48
N THR A 303 -11.80 -10.84 -15.13
CA THR A 303 -12.39 -12.18 -15.13
C THR A 303 -11.50 -13.10 -15.95
N ILE A 304 -10.47 -13.66 -15.33
CA ILE A 304 -9.74 -14.77 -15.95
C ILE A 304 -10.73 -15.92 -16.08
N SER A 305 -11.14 -16.23 -17.31
CA SER A 305 -11.90 -17.44 -17.59
C SER A 305 -11.11 -18.65 -17.06
N PRO A 306 -11.73 -19.58 -16.32
CA PRO A 306 -11.05 -20.75 -15.79
C PRO A 306 -10.34 -21.60 -16.86
N GLN A 307 -10.72 -21.45 -18.14
CA GLN A 307 -10.17 -22.21 -19.26
C GLN A 307 -8.90 -21.59 -19.88
N THR A 308 -8.58 -20.32 -19.58
CA THR A 308 -7.37 -19.62 -20.04
C THR A 308 -6.48 -19.21 -18.87
N ARG A 309 -6.30 -20.13 -17.91
CA ARG A 309 -5.15 -20.08 -16.98
C ARG A 309 -3.86 -20.27 -17.78
N SER A 310 -3.43 -19.22 -18.47
CA SER A 310 -2.06 -19.11 -18.93
C SER A 310 -1.21 -18.99 -17.67
N THR A 311 -0.36 -19.99 -17.41
CA THR A 311 0.62 -20.02 -16.31
C THR A 311 1.69 -18.93 -16.42
N MET A 312 1.51 -17.94 -17.32
CA MET A 312 2.50 -16.96 -17.77
C MET A 312 2.04 -15.51 -17.62
N LEU A 313 0.76 -15.23 -17.35
CA LEU A 313 0.38 -13.92 -16.81
C LEU A 313 0.64 -14.00 -15.31
N PRO A 314 1.62 -13.28 -14.76
CA PRO A 314 1.79 -13.29 -13.33
C PRO A 314 0.51 -12.75 -12.68
N ASP A 315 0.11 -13.36 -11.56
CA ASP A 315 -0.94 -12.89 -10.63
C ASP A 315 -0.77 -11.42 -10.17
N LEU A 316 0.29 -10.73 -10.64
CA LEU A 316 0.63 -9.33 -10.42
C LEU A 316 -0.41 -8.33 -10.96
N ILE A 317 -1.30 -8.74 -11.87
CA ILE A 317 -2.20 -7.84 -12.61
C ILE A 317 -3.68 -8.09 -12.30
N THR A 318 -4.06 -9.10 -11.53
CA THR A 318 -5.45 -9.16 -11.03
C THR A 318 -5.54 -8.47 -9.67
N ASP A 319 -6.72 -7.96 -9.33
CA ASP A 319 -7.08 -7.71 -7.94
C ASP A 319 -6.47 -6.48 -7.21
N ARG A 320 -5.83 -5.53 -7.93
CA ARG A 320 -5.37 -4.23 -7.37
C ARG A 320 -6.29 -3.07 -7.76
N TRP A 321 -6.07 -1.88 -7.20
CA TRP A 321 -6.71 -0.64 -7.66
C TRP A 321 -6.17 -0.26 -9.04
N GLN A 322 -6.78 -0.84 -10.06
CA GLN A 322 -6.33 -0.78 -11.44
C GLN A 322 -7.33 -0.08 -12.32
N ILE A 323 -6.82 0.80 -13.17
CA ILE A 323 -7.61 1.64 -14.04
C ILE A 323 -6.98 1.67 -15.44
N PRO A 324 -7.79 1.84 -16.49
CA PRO A 324 -7.26 1.99 -17.85
C PRO A 324 -6.30 3.18 -17.94
N CYS A 325 -5.12 2.97 -18.53
CA CYS A 325 -4.20 4.05 -18.88
C CYS A 325 -4.20 4.24 -20.40
N LYS A 326 -4.66 5.39 -20.89
CA LYS A 326 -4.84 5.60 -22.34
C LYS A 326 -3.67 6.34 -22.97
N SER A 327 -3.26 7.46 -22.38
CA SER A 327 -2.22 8.29 -22.97
C SER A 327 -1.56 9.23 -21.98
N LEU A 328 -0.38 9.73 -22.38
CA LEU A 328 0.29 10.87 -21.76
C LEU A 328 0.47 11.97 -22.80
N THR A 329 0.17 13.21 -22.44
CA THR A 329 0.41 14.38 -23.28
C THR A 329 1.22 15.43 -22.53
N ILE A 330 1.97 16.24 -23.27
CA ILE A 330 2.80 17.31 -22.70
C ILE A 330 2.31 18.64 -23.26
N SER A 331 1.91 19.55 -22.37
CA SER A 331 1.44 20.87 -22.75
C SER A 331 2.51 21.65 -23.51
N GLY A 332 2.13 22.33 -24.58
CA GLY A 332 3.05 23.05 -25.47
C GLY A 332 3.71 22.18 -26.55
N THR A 333 3.42 20.87 -26.59
CA THR A 333 3.88 19.95 -27.65
C THR A 333 2.69 19.33 -28.39
N SER A 334 2.93 18.87 -29.63
CA SER A 334 1.96 18.02 -30.34
C SER A 334 2.10 16.53 -30.00
N SER A 335 2.94 16.19 -29.02
CA SER A 335 3.24 14.80 -28.66
C SER A 335 2.15 14.20 -27.79
N SER A 336 1.58 13.09 -28.26
CA SER A 336 0.72 12.20 -27.48
C SER A 336 1.35 10.81 -27.47
N TYR A 337 1.61 10.31 -26.28
CA TYR A 337 2.17 8.98 -26.08
C TYR A 337 1.03 8.02 -25.81
N ASN A 338 0.86 7.03 -26.68
CA ASN A 338 -0.10 5.96 -26.46
C ASN A 338 0.41 5.07 -25.33
N LEU A 339 -0.40 4.92 -24.27
CA LEU A 339 -0.09 4.09 -23.11
C LEU A 339 -0.89 2.78 -23.12
N ARG A 340 -1.66 2.48 -24.16
CA ARG A 340 -2.22 1.13 -24.33
C ARG A 340 -1.13 0.16 -24.79
N PRO A 341 -1.09 -1.10 -24.29
CA PRO A 341 -2.04 -1.76 -23.38
C PRO A 341 -1.70 -1.63 -21.88
N TYR A 342 -0.85 -0.69 -21.47
CA TYR A 342 -0.46 -0.56 -20.05
C TYR A 342 -1.67 -0.25 -19.15
N ILE A 343 -1.61 -0.77 -17.92
CA ILE A 343 -2.57 -0.50 -16.85
C ILE A 343 -1.92 0.46 -15.86
N ALA A 344 -2.69 1.43 -15.37
CA ALA A 344 -2.27 2.22 -14.22
C ALA A 344 -2.69 1.50 -12.93
N ILE A 345 -1.72 1.26 -12.05
CA ILE A 345 -1.92 0.76 -10.69
C ILE A 345 -1.81 1.95 -9.74
N LEU A 346 -2.81 2.13 -8.88
CA LEU A 346 -2.72 3.12 -7.80
C LEU A 346 -1.98 2.50 -6.61
N GLU A 347 -0.92 3.16 -6.15
CA GLU A 347 -0.12 2.70 -5.02
C GLU A 347 0.33 3.85 -4.11
N THR A 348 0.69 3.51 -2.86
CA THR A 348 1.21 4.46 -1.85
C THR A 348 2.60 4.07 -1.33
N SER A 349 3.10 2.90 -1.73
CA SER A 349 4.42 2.38 -1.33
C SER A 349 5.58 2.97 -2.13
N TYR A 350 5.30 3.57 -3.29
CA TYR A 350 6.28 4.22 -4.15
C TYR A 350 5.93 5.71 -4.32
N PRO A 351 6.88 6.63 -4.08
CA PRO A 351 6.60 8.07 -4.16
C PRO A 351 6.69 8.65 -5.58
N GLY A 352 7.01 7.84 -6.59
CA GLY A 352 7.16 8.26 -7.98
C GLY A 352 6.01 7.84 -8.89
N ILE A 353 6.02 8.35 -10.12
CA ILE A 353 5.12 7.90 -11.19
C ILE A 353 5.89 6.94 -12.09
N GLY A 354 5.50 5.66 -12.09
CA GLY A 354 6.06 4.65 -12.99
C GLY A 354 5.52 4.79 -14.41
N LEU A 355 6.41 4.79 -15.40
CA LEU A 355 6.08 4.79 -16.83
C LEU A 355 6.97 3.79 -17.59
N PRO A 356 6.60 3.41 -18.83
CA PRO A 356 7.46 2.57 -19.67
C PRO A 356 8.87 3.16 -19.82
N SER A 357 9.92 2.34 -19.70
CA SER A 357 11.32 2.78 -19.69
C SER A 357 11.70 3.70 -20.86
N SER A 358 11.18 3.42 -22.05
CA SER A 358 11.41 4.24 -23.26
C SER A 358 10.79 5.64 -23.14
N LEU A 359 9.60 5.73 -22.55
CA LEU A 359 8.93 6.98 -22.27
C LEU A 359 9.65 7.76 -21.16
N VAL A 360 10.06 7.10 -20.08
CA VAL A 360 10.85 7.72 -19.01
C VAL A 360 12.14 8.34 -19.57
N THR A 361 12.88 7.59 -20.39
CA THR A 361 14.11 8.07 -21.03
C THR A 361 13.85 9.28 -21.92
N SER A 362 12.76 9.25 -22.69
CA SER A 362 12.37 10.36 -23.58
C SER A 362 11.98 11.60 -22.76
N LEU A 363 11.22 11.42 -21.68
CA LEU A 363 10.82 12.49 -20.77
C LEU A 363 12.03 13.11 -20.07
N HIS A 364 12.97 12.30 -19.55
CA HIS A 364 14.18 12.81 -18.92
C HIS A 364 15.00 13.67 -19.88
N THR A 365 15.13 13.22 -21.14
CA THR A 365 15.83 13.97 -22.18
C THR A 365 15.10 15.27 -22.52
N TYR A 366 13.77 15.21 -22.70
CA TYR A 366 12.93 16.37 -23.02
C TYR A 366 12.92 17.42 -21.91
N LEU A 367 12.84 16.99 -20.65
CA LEU A 367 12.89 17.87 -19.48
C LEU A 367 14.33 18.37 -19.21
N GLY A 368 15.34 17.84 -19.90
CA GLY A 368 16.74 18.19 -19.69
C GLY A 368 17.18 17.89 -18.26
N MET A 369 16.89 16.67 -17.80
CA MET A 369 17.27 16.19 -16.48
C MET A 369 18.76 15.81 -16.45
N GLU A 370 19.43 16.14 -15.35
CA GLU A 370 20.82 15.84 -15.11
C GLU A 370 20.96 14.51 -14.38
N PHE A 371 21.83 13.64 -14.88
CA PHE A 371 22.18 12.36 -14.27
C PHE A 371 23.52 12.52 -13.54
N ARG A 372 23.52 12.44 -12.20
CA ARG A 372 24.69 12.69 -11.36
C ARG A 372 25.22 11.42 -10.69
N GLY A 373 25.30 10.33 -11.45
CA GLY A 373 25.76 9.02 -10.98
C GLY A 373 24.65 7.97 -10.98
N TYR A 374 25.00 6.74 -10.57
CA TYR A 374 24.05 5.62 -10.52
C TYR A 374 23.09 5.67 -9.32
N ASP A 375 23.53 6.34 -8.25
CA ASP A 375 22.89 6.36 -6.93
C ASP A 375 22.15 7.71 -6.68
N VAL A 376 22.10 8.59 -7.68
CA VAL A 376 21.43 9.90 -7.56
C VAL A 376 20.31 9.96 -8.58
N PRO A 377 19.05 10.17 -8.14
CA PRO A 377 17.92 10.32 -9.05
C PRO A 377 18.18 11.43 -10.08
N PRO A 378 17.74 11.24 -11.34
CA PRO A 378 17.78 12.30 -12.33
C PRO A 378 17.08 13.54 -11.78
N SER A 379 17.69 14.71 -11.93
CA SER A 379 17.23 15.93 -11.28
C SER A 379 17.28 17.15 -12.20
N ILE A 380 16.64 18.23 -11.77
CA ILE A 380 16.74 19.54 -12.42
C ILE A 380 17.03 20.60 -11.35
N PRO A 381 17.66 21.73 -11.72
CA PRO A 381 17.73 22.90 -10.86
C PRO A 381 16.34 23.34 -10.39
N CYS A 382 16.17 23.59 -9.09
CA CYS A 382 14.89 24.05 -8.52
C CYS A 382 14.35 25.31 -9.20
N SER A 383 15.23 26.19 -9.67
CA SER A 383 14.87 27.41 -10.41
C SER A 383 14.17 27.15 -11.75
N ARG A 384 14.28 25.93 -12.31
CA ARG A 384 13.61 25.54 -13.54
C ARG A 384 12.21 24.97 -13.31
N ARG A 385 11.82 24.65 -12.07
CA ARG A 385 10.54 23.98 -11.77
C ARG A 385 9.34 24.73 -12.34
N ASP A 386 9.30 26.05 -12.18
CA ASP A 386 8.20 26.89 -12.67
C ASP A 386 8.09 26.93 -14.21
N SER A 387 9.15 26.56 -14.92
CA SER A 387 9.19 26.53 -16.39
C SER A 387 8.85 25.16 -16.99
N LEU A 388 8.71 24.12 -16.17
CA LEU A 388 8.40 22.79 -16.69
C LEU A 388 6.94 22.70 -17.15
N PRO A 389 6.64 21.89 -18.16
CA PRO A 389 5.30 21.81 -18.72
C PRO A 389 4.33 21.04 -17.82
N VAL A 390 3.05 21.26 -18.05
CA VAL A 390 2.00 20.38 -17.51
C VAL A 390 2.03 19.06 -18.27
N ILE A 391 2.13 17.96 -17.52
CA ILE A 391 2.04 16.59 -18.05
C ILE A 391 0.63 16.09 -17.75
N THR A 392 -0.13 15.70 -18.76
CA THR A 392 -1.51 15.23 -18.57
C THR A 392 -1.61 13.73 -18.82
N LEU A 393 -1.99 12.99 -17.79
CA LEU A 393 -2.33 11.58 -17.88
C LEU A 393 -3.82 11.41 -18.21
N ARG A 394 -4.13 10.55 -19.18
CA ARG A 394 -5.49 10.14 -19.47
C ARG A 394 -5.76 8.77 -18.88
N LEU A 395 -6.56 8.74 -17.82
CA LEU A 395 -6.94 7.54 -17.09
C LEU A 395 -8.44 7.31 -17.31
N GLY A 396 -8.83 6.15 -17.85
CA GLY A 396 -10.18 5.93 -18.34
C GLY A 396 -10.61 7.02 -19.33
N ASP A 397 -11.72 7.71 -19.06
CA ASP A 397 -12.24 8.80 -19.87
C ASP A 397 -11.93 10.19 -19.31
N HIS A 398 -10.97 10.25 -18.38
CA HIS A 398 -10.66 11.43 -17.62
C HIS A 398 -9.20 11.85 -17.79
N GLU A 399 -9.00 13.17 -17.84
CA GLU A 399 -7.66 13.78 -17.89
C GLU A 399 -7.26 14.31 -16.52
N PHE A 400 -6.01 14.06 -16.16
CA PHE A 400 -5.37 14.45 -14.91
C PHE A 400 -4.12 15.26 -15.26
N PRO A 401 -4.25 16.60 -15.37
CA PRO A 401 -3.12 17.48 -15.59
C PRO A 401 -2.29 17.56 -14.31
N LEU A 402 -1.00 17.27 -14.43
CA LEU A 402 -0.01 17.37 -13.38
C LEU A 402 0.91 18.55 -13.67
N THR A 403 0.90 19.51 -12.76
CA THR A 403 1.85 20.61 -12.74
C THR A 403 3.24 20.12 -12.37
N ALA A 404 4.26 20.93 -12.67
CA ALA A 404 5.63 20.69 -12.23
C ALA A 404 5.74 20.46 -10.72
N TYR A 405 4.78 20.97 -9.94
CA TYR A 405 4.78 20.79 -8.49
C TYR A 405 4.33 19.39 -8.06
N GLU A 406 3.56 18.69 -8.87
CA GLU A 406 2.98 17.38 -8.53
C GLU A 406 3.86 16.21 -8.98
N TYR A 407 4.69 16.38 -10.02
CA TYR A 407 5.59 15.34 -10.51
C TYR A 407 7.07 15.56 -10.16
N THR A 408 7.41 16.57 -9.35
CA THR A 408 8.79 16.78 -8.86
C THR A 408 8.86 16.92 -7.34
N LEU A 409 9.92 16.36 -6.76
CA LEU A 409 10.25 16.50 -5.34
C LEU A 409 11.45 17.43 -5.18
N LYS A 410 11.41 18.28 -4.14
CA LYS A 410 12.52 19.18 -3.81
C LYS A 410 13.44 18.46 -2.83
N SER A 411 14.65 18.09 -3.29
CA SER A 411 15.69 17.59 -2.37
C SER A 411 16.31 18.75 -1.57
N ILE A 412 16.61 18.48 -0.30
CA ILE A 412 17.26 19.42 0.64
C ILE A 412 18.79 19.25 0.58
N GLU A 413 19.29 18.17 -0.05
CA GLU A 413 20.70 18.01 -0.28
C GLU A 413 21.18 19.11 -1.24
N ARG A 414 22.10 19.94 -0.76
CA ARG A 414 22.91 20.77 -1.66
C ARG A 414 23.79 19.82 -2.46
N ILE A 415 23.29 19.38 -3.61
CA ILE A 415 24.11 18.66 -4.60
C ILE A 415 25.10 19.63 -5.25
#